data_AF-A0A517Y793-F1
#
_entry.id   AF-A0A517Y793-F1
#
_cell.length_a   1.000
_cell.length_b   1.000
_cell.length_c   1.000
_cell.angle_alpha   90.00
_cell.angle_beta   90.00
_cell.angle_gamma   90.00
#
_symmetry.space_group_name_H-M   'P 1'
#
loop_
_entity.id
_entity.type
_entity.pdbx_description
1 polymer ?
#
loop_
_entity_poly.entity_id
_entity_poly.type
_entity_poly.pdbx_seq_one_letter_code
_entity_poly.pdbx_strand_id
1 'polypeptide(L)'
;MPSLLPLRVRLIHSLGVFGCVLVTGLVASNALALDVLTLESGGVVQGDWLNRDEQPLTHYRVRTAGGVVISLQLTQVRQAVREPSAASEYQQLLPSYGDTAAEQWKLAEWCRLQQLSNERGVHLSRVIELDPEHAQARRALGFALIDRHWIRPADAKRKDGFELYKGRWRTIQEIELLETAAKRELAEKEWLQKVRRWRRDLETDKAREAAQQLTQIQDPMAIAPLVAVASDDPNRRVKMMFLDIIAAIKDSAAVQALVHVSLQDADEEIFHYCLEKIVKLNPPHIADPYVKALRDTNNIRINRAGIALGRIGDRSAIAPLIAALVTTHTRTVGPTHRGAGDTVSQSFNTSSQPGVSGTSFKANEGPKTYVFRVQNQHVLDGLAQLARGVNFGYDSRAWQYWHAQEKQSQAKTSDLDSRRE
;
A
#
# COMPACT_ATOMS: atom_id res chain seq x y z
N MET A 1 -46.05 47.07 30.47
CA MET A 1 -45.99 48.05 29.36
C MET A 1 -44.98 47.55 28.34
N PRO A 2 -45.19 47.72 27.03
CA PRO A 2 -46.22 47.13 26.16
C PRO A 2 -45.62 46.08 25.19
N SER A 3 -46.52 45.37 24.53
CA SER A 3 -46.35 44.51 23.35
C SER A 3 -45.85 45.27 22.11
N LEU A 4 -44.97 44.68 21.29
CA LEU A 4 -44.91 44.91 19.83
C LEU A 4 -44.32 43.68 19.08
N LEU A 5 -45.13 43.13 18.17
CA LEU A 5 -44.79 42.29 17.00
C LEU A 5 -43.96 43.11 15.96
N PRO A 6 -43.68 42.66 14.72
CA PRO A 6 -43.38 41.33 14.11
C PRO A 6 -42.06 41.39 13.27
N LEU A 7 -41.67 40.34 12.55
CA LEU A 7 -41.07 40.49 11.19
C LEU A 7 -41.09 39.18 10.39
N ARG A 8 -41.53 39.33 9.14
CA ARG A 8 -41.72 38.31 8.10
C ARG A 8 -40.45 38.13 7.25
N VAL A 9 -40.21 36.87 6.85
CA VAL A 9 -39.85 36.36 5.50
C VAL A 9 -38.65 36.97 4.75
N ARG A 10 -37.70 36.13 4.34
CA ARG A 10 -37.21 36.10 2.94
C ARG A 10 -36.58 34.76 2.54
N LEU A 11 -37.07 34.22 1.43
CA LEU A 11 -36.50 33.10 0.67
C LEU A 11 -35.08 33.43 0.18
N ILE A 12 -34.21 32.41 0.15
CA ILE A 12 -33.10 32.33 -0.80
C ILE A 12 -33.17 30.96 -1.48
N HIS A 13 -33.41 30.97 -2.79
CA HIS A 13 -33.16 29.83 -3.66
C HIS A 13 -31.65 29.69 -3.86
N SER A 14 -31.10 28.49 -3.73
CA SER A 14 -29.88 28.11 -4.42
C SER A 14 -29.84 26.60 -4.64
N LEU A 15 -29.91 26.20 -5.91
CA LEU A 15 -29.48 24.89 -6.39
C LEU A 15 -27.99 24.72 -6.07
N GLY A 16 -27.62 23.56 -5.55
CA GLY A 16 -26.22 23.21 -5.29
C GLY A 16 -26.06 21.69 -5.22
N VAL A 17 -25.68 21.12 -6.36
CA VAL A 17 -25.28 19.74 -6.63
C VAL A 17 -24.56 19.09 -5.44
N PHE A 18 -25.10 17.98 -4.92
CA PHE A 18 -24.34 17.04 -4.09
C PHE A 18 -24.38 15.67 -4.75
N GLY A 19 -23.26 15.30 -5.36
CA GLY A 19 -22.97 13.95 -5.80
C GLY A 19 -22.94 13.03 -4.59
N CYS A 20 -23.84 12.04 -4.57
CA CYS A 20 -23.87 11.04 -3.53
C CYS A 20 -23.13 9.80 -4.04
N VAL A 21 -22.03 9.51 -3.36
CA VAL A 21 -21.19 8.31 -3.49
C VAL A 21 -22.08 7.08 -3.28
N LEU A 22 -22.21 6.27 -4.32
CA LEU A 22 -22.83 4.93 -4.27
C LEU A 22 -21.91 3.99 -3.48
N VAL A 23 -22.12 3.94 -2.17
CA VAL A 23 -21.71 2.80 -1.34
C VAL A 23 -22.71 1.69 -1.62
N THR A 24 -22.29 0.71 -2.42
CA THR A 24 -23.05 -0.52 -2.68
C THR A 24 -23.03 -1.40 -1.43
N GLY A 25 -23.87 -1.05 -0.46
CA GLY A 25 -24.29 -1.96 0.60
C GLY A 25 -25.17 -3.03 -0.03
N LEU A 26 -24.67 -4.27 -0.07
CA LEU A 26 -25.43 -5.45 -0.44
C LEU A 26 -26.47 -5.73 0.66
N VAL A 27 -27.59 -5.01 0.63
CA VAL A 27 -28.74 -5.33 1.48
C VAL A 27 -29.43 -6.52 0.83
N ALA A 28 -29.31 -7.68 1.47
CA ALA A 28 -30.13 -8.84 1.16
C ALA A 28 -31.60 -8.42 1.26
N SER A 29 -32.25 -8.24 0.11
CA SER A 29 -33.67 -7.94 0.03
C SER A 29 -34.43 -9.21 0.42
N ASN A 30 -34.72 -9.37 1.70
CA ASN A 30 -35.76 -10.30 2.12
C ASN A 30 -37.07 -9.85 1.46
N ALA A 31 -37.57 -10.65 0.52
CA ALA A 31 -38.84 -10.42 -0.17
C ALA A 31 -40.01 -10.62 0.82
N LEU A 32 -40.28 -9.59 1.64
CA LEU A 32 -41.49 -9.52 2.46
C LEU A 32 -42.72 -9.39 1.54
N ALA A 33 -43.79 -10.10 1.89
CA ALA A 33 -45.08 -10.03 1.21
C ALA A 33 -45.58 -8.59 1.21
N LEU A 34 -45.81 -8.02 0.02
CA LEU A 34 -46.34 -6.67 -0.12
C LEU A 34 -47.86 -6.76 -0.23
N ASP A 35 -48.57 -6.22 0.75
CA ASP A 35 -50.01 -6.03 0.66
C ASP A 35 -50.28 -4.78 -0.19
N VAL A 36 -51.17 -4.93 -1.17
CA VAL A 36 -51.53 -3.89 -2.13
C VAL A 36 -52.95 -3.42 -1.81
N LEU A 37 -53.06 -2.17 -1.36
CA LEU A 37 -54.34 -1.51 -1.10
C LEU A 37 -54.63 -0.52 -2.23
N THR A 38 -55.67 -0.81 -2.99
CA THR A 38 -56.20 0.09 -4.01
C THR A 38 -57.19 1.04 -3.36
N LEU A 39 -56.93 2.35 -3.43
CA LEU A 39 -57.79 3.39 -2.89
C LEU A 39 -58.95 3.69 -3.85
N GLU A 40 -60.06 4.20 -3.31
CA GLU A 40 -61.20 4.67 -4.12
C GLU A 40 -60.82 5.84 -5.04
N SER A 41 -59.78 6.60 -4.69
CA SER A 41 -59.22 7.68 -5.51
C SER A 41 -58.38 7.18 -6.70
N GLY A 42 -58.22 5.87 -6.87
CA GLY A 42 -57.40 5.25 -7.92
C GLY A 42 -55.91 5.14 -7.60
N GLY A 43 -55.47 5.60 -6.42
CA GLY A 43 -54.09 5.41 -5.94
C GLY A 43 -53.84 4.01 -5.38
N VAL A 44 -52.59 3.54 -5.45
CA VAL A 44 -52.18 2.22 -4.92
C VAL A 44 -51.18 2.43 -3.79
N VAL A 45 -51.46 1.83 -2.62
CA VAL A 45 -50.58 1.84 -1.44
C VAL A 45 -50.02 0.44 -1.25
N GLN A 46 -48.69 0.31 -1.27
CA GLN A 46 -47.98 -0.96 -1.08
C GLN A 46 -47.25 -0.98 0.27
N GLY A 47 -47.43 -2.03 1.06
CA GLY A 47 -46.77 -2.18 2.36
C GLY A 47 -47.29 -3.34 3.21
N ASP A 48 -46.85 -3.45 4.46
CA ASP A 48 -47.30 -4.50 5.38
C ASP A 48 -48.61 -4.08 6.07
N TRP A 49 -49.69 -4.85 5.91
CA TRP A 49 -50.96 -4.60 6.61
C TRP A 49 -50.91 -5.15 8.05
N LEU A 50 -50.87 -4.25 9.03
CA LEU A 50 -50.55 -4.54 10.43
C LEU A 50 -51.74 -4.95 11.32
N ASN A 51 -52.98 -4.63 10.96
CA ASN A 51 -54.17 -4.86 11.82
C ASN A 51 -55.21 -5.79 11.19
N ARG A 52 -54.74 -6.77 10.42
CA ARG A 52 -55.58 -7.70 9.67
C ARG A 52 -56.46 -8.60 10.54
N ASP A 53 -55.99 -8.95 11.73
CA ASP A 53 -56.68 -9.88 12.64
C ASP A 53 -57.68 -9.19 13.56
N GLU A 54 -57.79 -7.86 13.49
CA GLU A 54 -58.74 -7.08 14.27
C GLU A 54 -60.15 -7.29 13.75
N GLN A 55 -61.02 -7.91 14.55
CA GLN A 55 -62.45 -8.01 14.28
C GLN A 55 -63.26 -7.32 15.39
N PRO A 56 -64.13 -6.34 15.06
CA PRO A 56 -64.37 -5.79 13.72
C PRO A 56 -63.26 -4.84 13.28
N LEU A 57 -62.82 -4.96 12.03
CA LEU A 57 -61.83 -4.07 11.44
C LEU A 57 -62.41 -2.64 11.36
N THR A 58 -61.75 -1.65 11.94
CA THR A 58 -62.23 -0.25 11.97
C THR A 58 -61.51 0.68 10.99
N HIS A 59 -60.27 0.35 10.64
CA HIS A 59 -59.40 1.09 9.71
C HIS A 59 -58.30 0.15 9.20
N TYR A 60 -57.58 0.50 8.13
CA TYR A 60 -56.42 -0.23 7.63
C TYR A 60 -55.14 0.44 8.12
N ARG A 61 -54.23 -0.30 8.77
CA ARG A 61 -52.89 0.18 9.12
C ARG A 61 -51.86 -0.47 8.21
N VAL A 62 -51.18 0.30 7.39
CA VAL A 62 -50.19 -0.20 6.41
C VAL A 62 -48.83 0.44 6.66
N ARG A 63 -47.78 -0.38 6.78
CA ARG A 63 -46.40 0.10 6.87
C ARG A 63 -45.77 0.08 5.47
N THR A 64 -45.48 1.26 4.93
CA THR A 64 -44.81 1.38 3.62
C THR A 64 -43.34 0.94 3.71
N ALA A 65 -42.71 0.66 2.57
CA ALA A 65 -41.30 0.26 2.48
C ALA A 65 -40.32 1.27 3.12
N GLY A 66 -40.71 2.55 3.25
CA GLY A 66 -39.95 3.60 3.95
C GLY A 66 -40.14 3.61 5.47
N GLY A 67 -40.84 2.64 6.05
CA GLY A 67 -41.10 2.52 7.49
C GLY A 67 -42.25 3.40 8.02
N VAL A 68 -42.88 4.20 7.17
CA VAL A 68 -44.01 5.06 7.54
C VAL A 68 -45.27 4.21 7.69
N VAL A 69 -45.91 4.29 8.86
CA VAL A 69 -47.20 3.65 9.13
C VAL A 69 -48.32 4.63 8.77
N ILE A 70 -49.12 4.24 7.78
CA ILE A 70 -50.27 5.01 7.30
C ILE A 70 -51.54 4.32 7.81
N SER A 71 -52.49 5.12 8.30
CA SER A 71 -53.82 4.66 8.70
C SER A 71 -54.85 5.15 7.67
N LEU A 72 -55.54 4.22 7.01
CA LEU A 72 -56.57 4.50 6.00
C LEU A 72 -57.94 4.08 6.53
N GLN A 73 -58.98 4.88 6.28
CA GLN A 73 -60.35 4.51 6.66
C GLN A 73 -60.93 3.43 5.73
N LEU A 74 -61.88 2.64 6.22
CA LEU A 74 -62.53 1.57 5.44
C LEU A 74 -63.13 2.08 4.12
N THR A 75 -63.70 3.29 4.14
CA THR A 75 -64.31 3.95 2.97
C THR A 75 -63.30 4.42 1.92
N GLN A 76 -62.00 4.47 2.27
CA GLN A 76 -60.94 4.96 1.40
C GLN A 76 -60.29 3.83 0.59
N VAL A 77 -60.50 2.57 0.99
CA VAL A 77 -59.89 1.38 0.38
C VAL A 77 -60.94 0.62 -0.41
N ARG A 78 -60.77 0.61 -1.73
CA ARG A 78 -61.65 -0.10 -2.67
C ARG A 78 -61.40 -1.60 -2.66
N GLN A 79 -60.13 -1.99 -2.61
CA GLN A 79 -59.72 -3.38 -2.63
C GLN A 79 -58.39 -3.53 -1.88
N ALA A 80 -58.36 -4.39 -0.87
CA ALA A 80 -57.14 -4.80 -0.20
C ALA A 80 -56.80 -6.23 -0.66
N VAL A 81 -55.77 -6.38 -1.48
CA VAL A 81 -55.28 -7.68 -1.95
C VAL A 81 -53.90 -7.91 -1.38
N ARG A 82 -53.71 -9.05 -0.74
CA ARG A 82 -52.37 -9.54 -0.43
C ARG A 82 -51.79 -10.14 -1.69
N GLU A 83 -50.81 -9.49 -2.29
CA GLU A 83 -49.97 -10.19 -3.26
C GLU A 83 -49.04 -11.11 -2.46
N PRO A 84 -49.17 -12.44 -2.60
CA PRO A 84 -48.28 -13.32 -1.89
C PRO A 84 -46.86 -13.04 -2.39
N SER A 85 -45.93 -12.71 -1.50
CA SER A 85 -44.52 -12.72 -1.90
C SER A 85 -44.14 -14.12 -2.34
N ALA A 86 -43.10 -14.22 -3.17
CA ALA A 86 -42.41 -15.47 -3.47
C ALA A 86 -42.18 -16.32 -2.19
N ALA A 87 -41.85 -15.70 -1.05
CA ALA A 87 -41.69 -16.43 0.22
C ALA A 87 -43.00 -16.97 0.82
N SER A 88 -44.14 -16.28 0.63
CA SER A 88 -45.45 -16.77 1.05
C SER A 88 -45.99 -17.87 0.13
N GLU A 89 -45.77 -17.76 -1.18
CA GLU A 89 -46.11 -18.81 -2.15
C GLU A 89 -45.29 -20.07 -1.88
N TYR A 90 -44.00 -19.90 -1.57
CA TYR A 90 -43.11 -20.97 -1.15
C TYR A 90 -43.66 -21.76 0.06
N GLN A 91 -44.13 -21.06 1.10
CA GLN A 91 -44.73 -21.70 2.28
C GLN A 91 -46.01 -22.47 1.96
N GLN A 92 -46.80 -22.01 0.99
CA GLN A 92 -48.01 -22.71 0.55
C GLN A 92 -47.70 -23.92 -0.32
N LEU A 93 -46.58 -23.87 -1.06
CA LEU A 93 -46.12 -24.96 -1.92
C LEU A 93 -45.47 -26.08 -1.11
N LEU A 94 -44.77 -25.78 -0.02
CA LEU A 94 -44.05 -26.76 0.83
C LEU A 94 -44.84 -28.05 1.15
N PRO A 95 -46.12 -28.00 1.59
CA PRO A 95 -46.90 -29.20 1.90
C PRO A 95 -47.29 -30.05 0.67
N SER A 96 -47.24 -29.47 -0.53
CA SER A 96 -47.64 -30.13 -1.77
C SER A 96 -46.54 -30.97 -2.41
N TYR A 97 -45.28 -30.80 -1.97
CA TYR A 97 -44.13 -31.57 -2.46
C TYR A 97 -43.72 -32.61 -1.41
N GLY A 98 -43.53 -33.86 -1.82
CA GLY A 98 -43.00 -34.90 -0.96
C GLY A 98 -41.48 -34.83 -0.79
N ASP A 99 -40.97 -35.66 0.12
CA ASP A 99 -39.53 -35.78 0.43
C ASP A 99 -38.83 -36.75 -0.54
N THR A 100 -39.02 -36.53 -1.84
CA THR A 100 -38.34 -37.28 -2.91
C THR A 100 -37.37 -36.38 -3.66
N ALA A 101 -36.25 -36.93 -4.14
CA ALA A 101 -35.23 -36.14 -4.84
C ALA A 101 -35.80 -35.37 -6.05
N ALA A 102 -36.74 -35.97 -6.79
CA ALA A 102 -37.37 -35.34 -7.95
C ALA A 102 -38.31 -34.18 -7.58
N GLU A 103 -39.05 -34.27 -6.48
CA GLU A 103 -39.96 -33.22 -6.02
C GLU A 103 -39.21 -32.06 -5.38
N GLN A 104 -38.19 -32.36 -4.57
CA GLN A 104 -37.30 -31.37 -3.98
C GLN A 104 -36.50 -30.60 -5.05
N TRP A 105 -36.11 -31.25 -6.16
CA TRP A 105 -35.48 -30.58 -7.31
C TRP A 105 -36.42 -29.60 -8.01
N LYS A 106 -37.69 -29.99 -8.24
CA LYS A 106 -38.70 -29.11 -8.84
C LYS A 106 -38.92 -27.86 -8.00
N LEU A 107 -38.99 -28.03 -6.68
CA LEU A 107 -39.12 -26.92 -5.74
C LEU A 107 -37.87 -26.02 -5.75
N ALA A 108 -36.67 -26.60 -5.82
CA ALA A 108 -35.42 -25.85 -5.97
C ALA A 108 -35.34 -25.03 -7.27
N GLU A 109 -35.82 -25.56 -8.40
CA GLU A 109 -35.92 -24.82 -9.67
C GLU A 109 -36.96 -23.71 -9.62
N TRP A 110 -38.09 -23.93 -8.94
CA TRP A 110 -39.07 -22.86 -8.70
C TRP A 110 -38.47 -21.75 -7.83
N CYS A 111 -37.76 -22.08 -6.75
CA CYS A 111 -37.02 -21.11 -5.93
C CYS A 111 -35.96 -20.36 -6.76
N ARG A 112 -35.33 -21.00 -7.75
CA ARG A 112 -34.39 -20.34 -8.68
C ARG A 112 -35.09 -19.27 -9.51
N LEU A 113 -36.27 -19.57 -10.06
CA LEU A 113 -37.05 -18.62 -10.86
C LEU A 113 -37.53 -17.42 -10.03
N GLN A 114 -37.90 -17.67 -8.77
CA GLN A 114 -38.35 -16.65 -7.83
C GLN A 114 -37.21 -15.92 -7.10
N GLN A 115 -35.95 -16.18 -7.46
CA GLN A 115 -34.75 -15.59 -6.85
C GLN A 115 -34.58 -15.85 -5.33
N LEU A 116 -35.23 -16.90 -4.82
CA LEU A 116 -35.14 -17.36 -3.42
C LEU A 116 -33.87 -18.21 -3.22
N SER A 117 -32.73 -17.53 -3.08
CA SER A 117 -31.40 -18.19 -3.06
C SER A 117 -31.13 -19.04 -1.82
N ASN A 118 -31.64 -18.65 -0.65
CA ASN A 118 -31.44 -19.38 0.61
C ASN A 118 -32.27 -20.68 0.62
N GLU A 119 -33.55 -20.58 0.31
CA GLU A 119 -34.53 -21.66 0.25
C GLU A 119 -34.13 -22.68 -0.83
N ARG A 120 -33.70 -22.19 -1.99
CA ARG A 120 -33.12 -23.03 -3.05
C ARG A 120 -31.94 -23.85 -2.52
N GLY A 121 -31.05 -23.24 -1.73
CA GLY A 121 -29.89 -23.92 -1.15
C GLY A 121 -30.30 -25.12 -0.29
N VAL A 122 -31.33 -24.96 0.55
CA VAL A 122 -31.85 -26.01 1.44
C VAL A 122 -32.40 -27.20 0.66
N HIS A 123 -33.21 -26.95 -0.37
CA HIS A 123 -33.76 -28.02 -1.21
C HIS A 123 -32.67 -28.72 -2.01
N LEU A 124 -31.71 -27.98 -2.57
CA LEU A 124 -30.58 -28.59 -3.26
C LEU A 124 -29.71 -29.45 -2.34
N SER A 125 -29.52 -29.07 -1.06
CA SER A 125 -28.85 -29.95 -0.10
C SER A 125 -29.66 -31.20 0.19
N ARG A 126 -30.99 -31.08 0.37
CA ARG A 126 -31.88 -32.22 0.61
C ARG A 126 -31.90 -33.20 -0.58
N VAL A 127 -31.86 -32.68 -1.81
CA VAL A 127 -31.76 -33.50 -3.03
C VAL A 127 -30.48 -34.35 -3.02
N ILE A 128 -29.34 -33.81 -2.57
CA ILE A 128 -28.08 -34.56 -2.50
C ILE A 128 -28.08 -35.59 -1.36
N GLU A 129 -28.77 -35.31 -0.26
CA GLU A 129 -28.97 -36.28 0.83
C GLU A 129 -29.77 -37.50 0.37
N LEU A 130 -30.80 -37.28 -0.45
CA LEU A 130 -31.67 -38.34 -0.99
C LEU A 130 -31.06 -39.06 -2.20
N ASP A 131 -30.37 -38.34 -3.08
CA ASP A 131 -29.65 -38.86 -4.23
C ASP A 131 -28.22 -38.28 -4.30
N PRO A 132 -27.23 -39.01 -3.73
CA PRO A 132 -25.85 -38.56 -3.69
C PRO A 132 -25.20 -38.35 -5.06
N GLU A 133 -25.69 -38.98 -6.15
CA GLU A 133 -25.10 -38.88 -7.48
C GLU A 133 -25.81 -37.85 -8.38
N HIS A 134 -26.75 -37.08 -7.82
CA HIS A 134 -27.51 -36.07 -8.57
C HIS A 134 -26.61 -34.93 -9.09
N ALA A 135 -26.16 -35.06 -10.34
CA ALA A 135 -25.18 -34.16 -10.96
C ALA A 135 -25.66 -32.70 -11.06
N GLN A 136 -26.94 -32.48 -11.38
CA GLN A 136 -27.51 -31.14 -11.53
C GLN A 136 -27.59 -30.38 -10.19
N ALA A 137 -28.03 -31.05 -9.11
CA ALA A 137 -28.07 -30.46 -7.78
C ALA A 137 -26.69 -30.10 -7.24
N ARG A 138 -25.70 -30.98 -7.45
CA ARG A 138 -24.31 -30.72 -7.08
C ARG A 138 -23.70 -29.54 -7.84
N ARG A 139 -23.90 -29.46 -9.17
CA ARG A 139 -23.46 -28.28 -9.94
C ARG A 139 -24.17 -27.01 -9.48
N ALA A 140 -25.46 -27.09 -9.17
CA ALA A 140 -26.23 -25.94 -8.67
C ALA A 140 -25.74 -25.43 -7.31
N LEU A 141 -25.17 -26.31 -6.46
CA LEU A 141 -24.48 -25.95 -5.22
C LEU A 141 -22.99 -25.60 -5.40
N GLY A 142 -22.49 -25.57 -6.63
CA GLY A 142 -21.11 -25.19 -6.95
C GLY A 142 -20.07 -26.30 -6.79
N PHE A 143 -20.49 -27.58 -6.74
CA PHE A 143 -19.55 -28.70 -6.85
C PHE A 143 -19.12 -28.90 -8.30
N ALA A 144 -17.84 -29.22 -8.49
CA ALA A 144 -17.27 -29.65 -9.77
C ALA A 144 -16.94 -31.14 -9.70
N LEU A 145 -17.09 -31.83 -10.83
CA LEU A 145 -16.68 -33.23 -10.96
C LEU A 145 -15.22 -33.26 -11.42
N ILE A 146 -14.32 -33.68 -10.54
CA ILE A 146 -12.88 -33.78 -10.79
C ILE A 146 -12.45 -35.21 -10.40
N ASP A 147 -11.80 -35.95 -11.30
CA ASP A 147 -11.33 -37.32 -11.06
C ASP A 147 -12.39 -38.27 -10.48
N ARG A 148 -13.61 -38.21 -11.03
CA ARG A 148 -14.80 -38.98 -10.58
C ARG A 148 -15.28 -38.67 -9.15
N HIS A 149 -14.80 -37.59 -8.53
CA HIS A 149 -15.25 -37.14 -7.22
C HIS A 149 -15.88 -35.75 -7.32
N TRP A 150 -16.95 -35.55 -6.56
CA TRP A 150 -17.62 -34.26 -6.43
C TRP A 150 -16.93 -33.41 -5.37
N ILE A 151 -16.20 -32.38 -5.78
CA ILE A 151 -15.43 -31.52 -4.89
C ILE A 151 -15.86 -30.07 -5.15
N ARG A 152 -16.01 -29.26 -4.10
CA ARG A 152 -16.17 -27.81 -4.32
C ARG A 152 -14.82 -27.27 -4.79
N PRO A 153 -14.76 -26.43 -5.83
CA PRO A 153 -13.51 -25.82 -6.28
C PRO A 153 -12.72 -25.13 -5.15
N ALA A 154 -13.43 -24.57 -4.17
CA ALA A 154 -12.84 -24.01 -2.96
C ALA A 154 -12.14 -25.04 -2.07
N ASP A 155 -12.73 -26.24 -1.90
CA ASP A 155 -12.17 -27.30 -1.07
C ASP A 155 -11.01 -28.02 -1.78
N ALA A 156 -11.07 -28.15 -3.11
CA ALA A 156 -9.95 -28.61 -3.93
C ALA A 156 -8.73 -27.68 -3.74
N LYS A 157 -8.93 -26.36 -3.84
CA LYS A 157 -7.86 -25.38 -3.61
C LYS A 157 -7.31 -25.40 -2.18
N ARG A 158 -8.17 -25.61 -1.18
CA ARG A 158 -7.73 -25.80 0.23
C ARG A 158 -6.87 -27.04 0.40
N LYS A 159 -7.23 -28.14 -0.27
CA LYS A 159 -6.42 -29.38 -0.28
C LYS A 159 -5.04 -29.13 -0.91
N ASP A 160 -4.97 -28.27 -1.91
CA ASP A 160 -3.72 -27.84 -2.55
C ASP A 160 -2.92 -26.82 -1.71
N GLY A 161 -3.35 -26.50 -0.48
CA GLY A 161 -2.65 -25.60 0.45
C GLY A 161 -2.98 -24.12 0.29
N PHE A 162 -4.06 -23.79 -0.44
CA PHE A 162 -4.52 -22.42 -0.63
C PHE A 162 -5.70 -22.07 0.27
N GLU A 163 -5.65 -20.87 0.85
CA GLU A 163 -6.76 -20.29 1.57
C GLU A 163 -7.21 -18.99 0.92
N LEU A 164 -8.48 -18.66 1.13
CA LEU A 164 -9.07 -17.43 0.61
C LEU A 164 -8.75 -16.29 1.59
N TYR A 165 -7.80 -15.42 1.23
CA TYR A 165 -7.41 -14.27 2.02
C TYR A 165 -7.68 -12.96 1.27
N LYS A 166 -8.53 -12.10 1.85
CA LYS A 166 -8.96 -10.80 1.28
C LYS A 166 -9.44 -10.93 -0.18
N GLY A 167 -10.25 -11.95 -0.46
CA GLY A 167 -10.84 -12.20 -1.77
C GLY A 167 -9.92 -12.83 -2.81
N ARG A 168 -8.69 -13.23 -2.45
CA ARG A 168 -7.76 -13.93 -3.35
C ARG A 168 -7.30 -15.24 -2.72
N TRP A 169 -7.13 -16.26 -3.56
CA TRP A 169 -6.51 -17.52 -3.15
C TRP A 169 -5.01 -17.29 -2.96
N ARG A 170 -4.51 -17.58 -1.76
CA ARG A 170 -3.11 -17.44 -1.38
C ARG A 170 -2.67 -18.67 -0.61
N THR A 171 -1.38 -18.95 -0.62
CA THR A 171 -0.84 -20.02 0.22
C THR A 171 -0.85 -19.60 1.69
N ILE A 172 -0.87 -20.56 2.61
CA ILE A 172 -0.85 -20.28 4.05
C ILE A 172 0.41 -19.48 4.45
N GLN A 173 1.56 -19.84 3.88
CA GLN A 173 2.84 -19.14 4.12
C GLN A 173 2.78 -17.68 3.65
N GLU A 174 2.14 -17.43 2.50
CA GLU A 174 1.96 -16.08 1.98
C GLU A 174 1.02 -15.25 2.86
N ILE A 175 -0.05 -15.86 3.39
CA ILE A 175 -0.96 -15.20 4.33
C ILE A 175 -0.22 -14.81 5.60
N GLU A 176 0.58 -15.72 6.17
CA GLU A 176 1.39 -15.43 7.36
C GLU A 176 2.39 -14.29 7.09
N LEU A 177 3.05 -14.29 5.92
CA LEU A 177 3.95 -13.20 5.53
C LEU A 177 3.21 -11.85 5.41
N LEU A 178 2.01 -11.85 4.85
CA LEU A 178 1.18 -10.63 4.72
C LEU A 178 0.70 -10.12 6.07
N GLU A 179 0.28 -11.01 6.96
CA GLU A 179 -0.18 -10.64 8.30
C GLU A 179 0.97 -10.13 9.16
N THR A 180 2.13 -10.79 9.10
CA THR A 180 3.33 -10.31 9.80
C THR A 180 3.79 -8.96 9.26
N ALA A 181 3.77 -8.77 7.94
CA ALA A 181 4.05 -7.47 7.33
C ALA A 181 3.05 -6.38 7.76
N ALA A 182 1.74 -6.69 7.78
CA ALA A 182 0.71 -5.75 8.22
C ALA A 182 0.86 -5.39 9.72
N LYS A 183 1.22 -6.37 10.57
CA LYS A 183 1.53 -6.12 11.98
C LYS A 183 2.75 -5.20 12.14
N ARG A 184 3.82 -5.42 11.37
CA ARG A 184 5.01 -4.55 11.36
C ARG A 184 4.65 -3.13 10.91
N GLU A 185 3.90 -2.99 9.83
CA GLU A 185 3.48 -1.69 9.31
C GLU A 185 2.65 -0.90 10.34
N LEU A 186 1.73 -1.58 11.05
CA LEU A 186 0.96 -0.97 12.12
C LEU A 186 1.86 -0.52 13.28
N ALA A 187 2.77 -1.37 13.74
CA ALA A 187 3.71 -1.06 14.80
C ALA A 187 4.63 0.12 14.43
N GLU A 188 5.16 0.15 13.20
CA GLU A 188 5.97 1.27 12.70
C GLU A 188 5.17 2.58 12.65
N LYS A 189 3.89 2.53 12.23
CA LYS A 189 3.01 3.71 12.24
C LYS A 189 2.76 4.24 13.64
N GLU A 190 2.51 3.35 14.60
CA GLU A 190 2.34 3.74 16.01
C GLU A 190 3.63 4.35 16.58
N TRP A 191 4.78 3.75 16.28
CA TRP A 191 6.08 4.31 16.66
C TRP A 191 6.32 5.68 16.03
N LEU A 192 6.01 5.85 14.74
CA LEU A 192 6.14 7.15 14.05
C LEU A 192 5.30 8.23 14.72
N GLN A 193 4.08 7.92 15.14
CA GLN A 193 3.24 8.87 15.88
C GLN A 193 3.87 9.25 17.24
N LYS A 194 4.36 8.26 18.00
CA LYS A 194 5.03 8.50 19.29
C LYS A 194 6.30 9.35 19.13
N VAL A 195 7.17 8.97 18.19
CA VAL A 195 8.44 9.65 17.93
C VAL A 195 8.20 11.08 17.44
N ARG A 196 7.25 11.32 16.53
CA ARG A 196 6.89 12.69 16.10
C ARG A 196 6.30 13.54 17.24
N ARG A 197 5.53 12.92 18.15
CA ARG A 197 5.03 13.61 19.34
C ARG A 197 6.18 14.01 20.24
N TRP A 198 7.04 13.08 20.63
CA TRP A 198 8.19 13.39 21.49
C TRP A 198 9.15 14.38 20.85
N ARG A 199 9.34 14.32 19.53
CA ARG A 199 10.12 15.32 18.82
C ARG A 199 9.56 16.74 18.99
N ARG A 200 8.25 16.93 18.87
CA ARG A 200 7.63 18.24 19.14
C ARG A 200 7.79 18.64 20.60
N ASP A 201 7.64 17.69 21.52
CA ASP A 201 7.80 17.93 22.96
C ASP A 201 9.24 18.28 23.36
N LEU A 202 10.26 17.98 22.54
CA LEU A 202 11.65 18.44 22.76
C LEU A 202 11.82 19.96 22.68
N GLU A 203 10.89 20.70 22.06
CA GLU A 203 10.91 22.16 21.95
C GLU A 203 10.05 22.85 23.02
N THR A 204 9.36 22.08 23.86
CA THR A 204 8.43 22.59 24.87
C THR A 204 8.98 22.44 26.29
N ASP A 205 8.17 22.78 27.28
CA ASP A 205 8.42 22.55 28.71
C ASP A 205 8.63 21.06 29.06
N LYS A 206 8.16 20.15 28.19
CA LYS A 206 8.26 18.69 28.37
C LYS A 206 9.54 18.08 27.79
N ALA A 207 10.50 18.90 27.36
CA ALA A 207 11.70 18.43 26.68
C ALA A 207 12.48 17.36 27.46
N ARG A 208 12.57 17.49 28.79
CA ARG A 208 13.26 16.50 29.64
C ARG A 208 12.56 15.14 29.63
N GLU A 209 11.24 15.13 29.74
CA GLU A 209 10.44 13.90 29.70
C GLU A 209 10.53 13.26 28.30
N ALA A 210 10.36 14.05 27.25
CA ALA A 210 10.47 13.56 25.87
C ALA A 210 11.84 12.95 25.56
N ALA A 211 12.93 13.60 25.99
CA ALA A 211 14.29 13.06 25.81
C ALA A 211 14.50 11.75 26.59
N GLN A 212 13.94 11.63 27.81
CA GLN A 212 13.98 10.38 28.57
C GLN A 212 13.20 9.25 27.87
N GLN A 213 12.02 9.54 27.35
CA GLN A 213 11.22 8.55 26.62
C GLN A 213 11.94 8.08 25.34
N LEU A 214 12.51 9.02 24.58
CA LEU A 214 13.28 8.73 23.37
C LEU A 214 14.52 7.87 23.65
N THR A 215 15.27 8.16 24.71
CA THR A 215 16.49 7.40 25.06
C THR A 215 16.22 6.00 25.62
N GLN A 216 15.01 5.73 26.08
CA GLN A 216 14.60 4.40 26.57
C GLN A 216 14.11 3.46 25.46
N ILE A 217 14.03 3.93 24.20
CA ILE A 217 13.60 3.11 23.08
C ILE A 217 14.62 2.00 22.82
N GLN A 218 14.17 0.75 22.90
CA GLN A 218 14.96 -0.45 22.55
C GLN A 218 14.28 -1.32 21.48
N ASP A 219 13.06 -0.97 21.04
CA ASP A 219 12.28 -1.74 20.09
C ASP A 219 12.83 -1.56 18.65
N PRO A 220 13.24 -2.62 17.95
CA PRO A 220 13.69 -2.55 16.55
C PRO A 220 12.64 -1.94 15.59
N MET A 221 11.34 -2.06 15.88
CA MET A 221 10.28 -1.46 15.05
C MET A 221 10.28 0.08 15.11
N ALA A 222 10.97 0.67 16.08
CA ALA A 222 11.15 2.12 16.15
C ALA A 222 12.26 2.64 15.22
N ILE A 223 13.13 1.79 14.68
CA ILE A 223 14.31 2.22 13.91
C ILE A 223 13.90 3.04 12.67
N ALA A 224 13.01 2.51 11.83
CA ALA A 224 12.56 3.22 10.63
C ALA A 224 11.85 4.55 10.96
N PRO A 225 10.93 4.60 11.94
CA PRO A 225 10.39 5.85 12.46
C PRO A 225 11.43 6.86 12.98
N LEU A 226 12.44 6.41 13.72
CA LEU A 226 13.52 7.26 14.23
C LEU A 226 14.33 7.86 13.07
N VAL A 227 14.68 7.06 12.06
CA VAL A 227 15.39 7.52 10.86
C VAL A 227 14.57 8.55 10.10
N ALA A 228 13.27 8.30 9.89
CA ALA A 228 12.39 9.21 9.18
C ALA A 228 12.33 10.58 9.87
N VAL A 229 12.12 10.60 11.20
CA VAL A 229 12.07 11.85 11.96
C VAL A 229 13.43 12.54 12.03
N ALA A 230 14.53 11.80 12.16
CA ALA A 230 15.86 12.38 12.14
C ALA A 230 16.21 13.02 10.79
N SER A 231 15.85 12.36 9.68
CA SER A 231 16.18 12.85 8.33
C SER A 231 15.46 14.14 7.99
N ASP A 232 14.19 14.26 8.40
CA ASP A 232 13.34 15.43 8.18
C ASP A 232 13.70 16.62 9.09
N ASP A 233 14.49 16.41 10.15
CA ASP A 233 14.77 17.44 11.14
C ASP A 233 15.81 18.47 10.65
N PRO A 234 15.57 19.79 10.78
CA PRO A 234 16.57 20.78 10.40
C PRO A 234 17.73 20.93 11.41
N ASN A 235 17.55 20.48 12.67
CA ASN A 235 18.52 20.69 13.72
C ASN A 235 19.49 19.51 13.84
N ARG A 236 20.74 19.73 13.42
CA ARG A 236 21.84 18.76 13.52
C ARG A 236 21.96 18.09 14.90
N ARG A 237 21.81 18.84 15.99
CA ARG A 237 21.93 18.27 17.35
C ARG A 237 20.84 17.25 17.64
N VAL A 238 19.62 17.51 17.16
CA VAL A 238 18.51 16.58 17.29
C VAL A 238 18.77 15.35 16.43
N LYS A 239 19.21 15.51 15.18
CA LYS A 239 19.61 14.37 14.34
C LYS A 239 20.61 13.46 15.05
N MET A 240 21.68 14.05 15.62
CA MET A 240 22.71 13.30 16.36
C MET A 240 22.13 12.54 17.56
N MET A 241 21.22 13.14 18.32
CA MET A 241 20.51 12.46 19.42
C MET A 241 19.71 11.24 18.93
N PHE A 242 19.01 11.37 17.80
CA PHE A 242 18.27 10.24 17.23
C PHE A 242 19.21 9.13 16.75
N LEU A 243 20.35 9.49 16.17
CA LEU A 243 21.37 8.54 15.74
C LEU A 243 22.04 7.83 16.93
N ASP A 244 22.21 8.51 18.07
CA ASP A 244 22.62 7.89 19.33
C ASP A 244 21.62 6.81 19.78
N ILE A 245 20.33 7.12 19.72
CA ILE A 245 19.26 6.18 20.09
C ILE A 245 19.28 4.98 19.14
N ILE A 246 19.35 5.22 17.83
CA ILE A 246 19.45 4.15 16.82
C ILE A 246 20.67 3.28 17.10
N ALA A 247 21.85 3.86 17.35
CA ALA A 247 23.07 3.11 17.64
C ALA A 247 23.01 2.29 18.95
N ALA A 248 22.16 2.68 19.89
CA ALA A 248 21.96 1.95 21.16
C ALA A 248 21.04 0.72 21.01
N ILE A 249 20.22 0.66 19.95
CA ILE A 249 19.35 -0.49 19.68
C ILE A 249 20.21 -1.66 19.18
N LYS A 250 20.18 -2.78 19.91
CA LYS A 250 20.97 -4.00 19.62
C LYS A 250 20.36 -4.84 18.50
N ASP A 251 20.15 -4.23 17.33
CA ASP A 251 19.59 -4.90 16.15
C ASP A 251 20.44 -4.60 14.90
N SER A 252 20.58 -5.59 14.01
CA SER A 252 21.31 -5.41 12.75
C SER A 252 20.70 -4.33 11.85
N ALA A 253 19.39 -4.11 11.92
CA ALA A 253 18.67 -3.06 11.20
C ALA A 253 19.11 -1.65 11.65
N ALA A 254 19.56 -1.49 12.90
CA ALA A 254 20.06 -0.20 13.39
C ALA A 254 21.38 0.18 12.69
N VAL A 255 22.28 -0.79 12.50
CA VAL A 255 23.51 -0.59 11.72
C VAL A 255 23.17 -0.22 10.28
N GLN A 256 22.24 -0.95 9.65
CA GLN A 256 21.81 -0.66 8.28
C GLN A 256 21.19 0.74 8.15
N ALA A 257 20.43 1.17 9.16
CA ALA A 257 19.90 2.53 9.25
C ALA A 257 21.02 3.58 9.35
N LEU A 258 22.03 3.39 10.20
CA LEU A 258 23.17 4.31 10.30
C LEU A 258 23.95 4.40 8.98
N VAL A 259 24.18 3.26 8.31
CA VAL A 259 24.81 3.21 6.99
C VAL A 259 24.00 4.00 5.98
N HIS A 260 22.68 3.77 5.94
CA HIS A 260 21.77 4.49 5.05
C HIS A 260 21.84 6.01 5.28
N VAL A 261 21.72 6.47 6.53
CA VAL A 261 21.79 7.90 6.86
C VAL A 261 23.16 8.48 6.49
N SER A 262 24.26 7.78 6.77
CA SER A 262 25.61 8.26 6.44
C SER A 262 25.79 8.56 4.94
N LEU A 263 25.20 7.74 4.07
CA LEU A 263 25.30 7.91 2.62
C LEU A 263 24.30 8.93 2.04
N GLN A 264 23.22 9.22 2.75
CA GLN A 264 22.07 9.97 2.21
C GLN A 264 21.95 11.39 2.74
N ASP A 265 22.33 11.65 4.00
CA ASP A 265 22.09 12.94 4.63
C ASP A 265 22.88 14.06 3.91
N ALA A 266 22.27 15.22 3.74
CA ALA A 266 22.92 16.37 3.09
C ALA A 266 24.07 16.93 3.93
N ASP A 267 24.01 16.75 5.24
CA ASP A 267 24.97 17.28 6.19
C ASP A 267 26.19 16.37 6.35
N GLU A 268 27.38 16.90 6.04
CA GLU A 268 28.64 16.16 6.12
C GLU A 268 29.01 15.76 7.56
N GLU A 269 28.64 16.58 8.55
CA GLU A 269 28.87 16.25 9.97
C GLU A 269 28.08 15.01 10.40
N ILE A 270 26.86 14.84 9.85
CA ILE A 270 26.04 13.65 10.10
C ILE A 270 26.68 12.39 9.51
N PHE A 271 27.32 12.51 8.34
CA PHE A 271 28.10 11.40 7.77
C PHE A 271 29.23 10.97 8.70
N HIS A 272 30.06 11.91 9.18
CA HIS A 272 31.16 11.59 10.09
C HIS A 272 30.68 11.02 11.42
N TYR A 273 29.59 11.56 11.96
CA TYR A 273 28.98 11.09 13.19
C TYR A 273 28.46 9.65 13.07
N CYS A 274 27.69 9.33 12.02
CA CYS A 274 27.25 7.96 11.75
C CYS A 274 28.45 7.02 11.58
N LEU A 275 29.47 7.44 10.84
CA LEU A 275 30.65 6.63 10.59
C LEU A 275 31.41 6.30 11.89
N GLU A 276 31.53 7.26 12.81
CA GLU A 276 32.12 7.01 14.13
C GLU A 276 31.35 5.92 14.89
N LYS A 277 30.01 5.99 14.92
CA LYS A 277 29.18 4.96 15.55
C LYS A 277 29.35 3.60 14.89
N ILE A 278 29.35 3.56 13.57
CA ILE A 278 29.49 2.31 12.79
C ILE A 278 30.85 1.65 13.03
N VAL A 279 31.94 2.43 13.00
CA VAL A 279 33.30 1.92 13.28
C VAL A 279 33.41 1.42 14.71
N LYS A 280 32.78 2.12 15.68
CA LYS A 280 32.75 1.67 17.08
C LYS A 280 31.97 0.37 17.27
N LEU A 281 30.85 0.21 16.55
CA LEU A 281 30.05 -1.02 16.59
C LEU A 281 30.74 -2.19 15.89
N ASN A 282 31.57 -1.91 14.87
CA ASN A 282 32.31 -2.86 14.03
C ASN A 282 31.54 -4.15 13.69
N PRO A 283 30.36 -4.05 13.06
CA PRO A 283 29.58 -5.23 12.69
C PRO A 283 30.24 -6.01 11.54
N PRO A 284 29.99 -7.32 11.43
CA PRO A 284 30.54 -8.12 10.33
C PRO A 284 30.01 -7.62 8.98
N HIS A 285 30.85 -7.72 7.94
CA HIS A 285 30.51 -7.34 6.56
C HIS A 285 30.07 -5.87 6.37
N ILE A 286 30.44 -4.97 7.29
CA ILE A 286 30.06 -3.56 7.20
C ILE A 286 30.66 -2.82 6.00
N ALA A 287 31.69 -3.38 5.36
CA ALA A 287 32.26 -2.85 4.13
C ALA A 287 31.33 -2.99 2.92
N ASP A 288 30.48 -4.03 2.86
CA ASP A 288 29.69 -4.38 1.67
C ASP A 288 28.74 -3.26 1.21
N PRO A 289 27.98 -2.59 2.10
CA PRO A 289 27.13 -1.46 1.70
C PRO A 289 27.93 -0.28 1.12
N TYR A 290 29.12 -0.01 1.65
CA TYR A 290 30.00 1.05 1.14
C TYR A 290 30.65 0.66 -0.19
N VAL A 291 31.05 -0.60 -0.35
CA VAL A 291 31.52 -1.14 -1.64
C VAL A 291 30.43 -1.00 -2.71
N LYS A 292 29.16 -1.25 -2.38
CA LYS A 292 28.03 -1.01 -3.27
C LYS A 292 27.90 0.47 -3.64
N ALA A 293 28.07 1.38 -2.67
CA ALA A 293 27.98 2.82 -2.87
C ALA A 293 29.11 3.43 -3.74
N LEU A 294 30.25 2.74 -3.91
CA LEU A 294 31.29 3.14 -4.86
C LEU A 294 30.83 3.09 -6.33
N ARG A 295 29.70 2.44 -6.61
CA ARG A 295 29.07 2.35 -7.95
C ARG A 295 27.88 3.30 -8.12
N ASP A 296 27.65 4.21 -7.18
CA ASP A 296 26.56 5.18 -7.24
C ASP A 296 26.82 6.23 -8.34
N THR A 297 25.77 6.85 -8.87
CA THR A 297 25.89 7.95 -9.83
C THR A 297 26.21 9.27 -9.14
N ASN A 298 25.97 9.38 -7.83
CA ASN A 298 26.32 10.56 -7.05
C ASN A 298 27.74 10.44 -6.49
N ASN A 299 28.63 11.32 -6.97
CA ASN A 299 30.01 11.37 -6.51
C ASN A 299 30.19 11.67 -5.02
N ILE A 300 29.25 12.38 -4.39
CA ILE A 300 29.31 12.61 -2.94
C ILE A 300 29.26 11.26 -2.22
N ARG A 301 28.39 10.34 -2.67
CA ARG A 301 28.27 9.00 -2.08
C ARG A 301 29.47 8.12 -2.35
N ILE A 302 30.03 8.19 -3.56
CA ILE A 302 31.26 7.47 -3.92
C ILE A 302 32.42 7.91 -3.00
N ASN A 303 32.59 9.22 -2.81
CA ASN A 303 33.65 9.75 -1.96
C ASN A 303 33.41 9.41 -0.47
N ARG A 304 32.17 9.52 0.03
CA ARG A 304 31.80 9.06 1.38
C ARG A 304 32.11 7.58 1.60
N ALA A 305 31.82 6.73 0.60
CA ALA A 305 32.19 5.32 0.65
C ALA A 305 33.71 5.13 0.70
N GLY A 306 34.49 5.92 -0.05
CA GLY A 306 35.95 5.95 0.04
C GLY A 306 36.46 6.23 1.46
N ILE A 307 35.94 7.29 2.10
CA ILE A 307 36.29 7.63 3.49
C ILE A 307 35.90 6.50 4.45
N ALA A 308 34.68 5.98 4.32
CA ALA A 308 34.16 4.94 5.20
C ALA A 308 34.99 3.66 5.12
N LEU A 309 35.31 3.19 3.92
CA LEU A 309 36.12 1.98 3.71
C LEU A 309 37.54 2.14 4.24
N GLY A 310 38.15 3.32 4.07
CA GLY A 310 39.45 3.63 4.67
C GLY A 310 39.43 3.55 6.20
N ARG A 311 38.38 4.09 6.84
CA ARG A 311 38.21 4.02 8.31
C ARG A 311 37.85 2.64 8.84
N ILE A 312 37.03 1.87 8.11
CA ILE A 312 36.65 0.50 8.48
C ILE A 312 37.88 -0.41 8.44
N GLY A 313 38.81 -0.18 7.51
CA GLY A 313 40.07 -0.92 7.45
C GLY A 313 39.97 -2.30 6.79
N ASP A 314 38.83 -2.65 6.19
CA ASP A 314 38.67 -3.93 5.52
C ASP A 314 39.40 -3.95 4.16
N ARG A 315 40.45 -4.76 4.08
CA ARG A 315 41.28 -4.92 2.87
C ARG A 315 40.52 -5.56 1.70
N SER A 316 39.38 -6.21 1.94
CA SER A 316 38.52 -6.73 0.87
C SER A 316 38.06 -5.60 -0.09
N ALA A 317 37.99 -4.36 0.41
CA ALA A 317 37.57 -3.18 -0.32
C ALA A 317 38.64 -2.59 -1.27
N ILE A 318 39.89 -3.05 -1.24
CA ILE A 318 40.98 -2.53 -2.09
C ILE A 318 40.60 -2.61 -3.57
N ALA A 319 40.17 -3.79 -4.05
CA ALA A 319 39.81 -3.94 -5.46
C ALA A 319 38.63 -3.05 -5.90
N PRO A 320 37.51 -2.97 -5.13
CA PRO A 320 36.46 -1.98 -5.37
C PRO A 320 36.93 -0.52 -5.39
N LEU A 321 37.78 -0.11 -4.44
CA LEU A 321 38.31 1.26 -4.38
C LEU A 321 39.15 1.59 -5.62
N ILE A 322 39.99 0.66 -6.09
CA ILE A 322 40.79 0.83 -7.31
C ILE A 322 39.89 1.09 -8.53
N ALA A 323 38.77 0.37 -8.62
CA ALA A 323 37.80 0.54 -9.70
C ALA A 323 37.04 1.88 -9.63
N ALA A 324 36.97 2.50 -8.45
CA ALA A 324 36.25 3.75 -8.20
C ALA A 324 37.16 5.00 -8.13
N LEU A 325 38.48 4.86 -8.34
CA LEU A 325 39.43 5.99 -8.36
C LEU A 325 39.04 7.07 -9.37
N VAL A 326 38.55 6.66 -10.54
CA VAL A 326 38.07 7.54 -11.60
C VAL A 326 36.70 7.07 -12.05
N THR A 327 35.67 7.87 -11.79
CA THR A 327 34.28 7.58 -12.21
C THR A 327 33.90 8.45 -13.41
N THR A 328 32.97 7.95 -14.22
CA THR A 328 32.49 8.65 -15.42
C THR A 328 31.02 8.98 -15.25
N HIS A 329 30.67 10.27 -15.36
CA HIS A 329 29.31 10.77 -15.16
C HIS A 329 28.77 11.44 -16.42
N THR A 330 27.49 11.22 -16.69
CA THR A 330 26.78 11.83 -17.81
C THR A 330 25.79 12.87 -17.30
N ARG A 331 25.93 14.13 -17.74
CA ARG A 331 24.93 15.17 -17.49
C ARG A 331 24.24 15.56 -18.79
N THR A 332 22.95 15.25 -18.89
CA THR A 332 22.09 15.75 -19.97
C THR A 332 21.69 17.17 -19.65
N VAL A 333 22.23 18.15 -20.37
CA VAL A 333 21.76 19.53 -20.29
C VAL A 333 20.69 19.69 -21.36
N GLY A 334 19.42 19.72 -20.94
CA GLY A 334 18.31 20.08 -21.81
C GLY A 334 18.41 21.55 -22.23
N PRO A 335 17.73 21.97 -23.32
CA PRO A 335 17.68 23.37 -23.70
C PRO A 335 17.18 24.17 -22.50
N THR A 336 17.99 25.13 -22.07
CA THR A 336 17.67 26.01 -20.94
C THR A 336 16.41 26.82 -21.25
N HIS A 337 15.23 26.36 -20.81
CA HIS A 337 14.11 27.27 -20.54
C HIS A 337 14.42 28.00 -19.23
N ARG A 338 15.30 29.00 -19.33
CA ARG A 338 15.54 29.95 -18.24
C ARG A 338 14.44 31.01 -18.34
N GLY A 339 13.47 30.94 -17.42
CA GLY A 339 12.57 32.03 -17.11
C GLY A 339 11.14 31.83 -17.61
N ALA A 340 10.23 31.60 -16.66
CA ALA A 340 8.89 32.17 -16.76
C ALA A 340 9.05 33.70 -16.85
N GLY A 341 8.51 34.30 -17.92
CA GLY A 341 8.53 35.74 -18.17
C GLY A 341 8.98 36.07 -19.59
N ASP A 342 8.00 36.31 -20.46
CA ASP A 342 8.10 37.02 -21.74
C ASP A 342 9.09 36.50 -22.79
N THR A 343 8.68 35.51 -23.58
CA THR A 343 8.97 35.55 -25.01
C THR A 343 7.74 35.15 -25.81
N VAL A 344 7.15 36.17 -26.41
CA VAL A 344 6.06 36.11 -27.36
C VAL A 344 6.56 35.42 -28.63
N SER A 345 6.20 34.16 -28.85
CA SER A 345 6.27 33.56 -30.18
C SER A 345 5.00 33.92 -30.95
N GLN A 346 4.96 35.14 -31.49
CA GLN A 346 3.96 35.53 -32.49
C GLN A 346 4.45 35.09 -33.87
N SER A 347 3.74 34.13 -34.46
CA SER A 347 3.80 33.87 -35.89
C SER A 347 2.85 34.84 -36.59
N PHE A 348 3.39 35.90 -37.20
CA PHE A 348 2.66 36.69 -38.17
C PHE A 348 2.94 36.13 -39.56
N ASN A 349 1.94 35.47 -40.14
CA ASN A 349 1.91 35.25 -41.57
C ASN A 349 1.26 36.48 -42.20
N THR A 350 2.05 37.34 -42.86
CA THR A 350 1.49 38.42 -43.68
C THR A 350 2.28 38.56 -44.98
N SER A 351 1.50 38.80 -46.04
CA SER A 351 1.87 39.24 -47.38
C SER A 351 2.26 38.18 -48.41
N SER A 352 1.29 37.96 -49.30
CA SER A 352 1.46 37.67 -50.71
C SER A 352 2.37 38.70 -51.39
N GLN A 353 3.67 38.37 -51.54
CA GLN A 353 4.50 38.91 -52.61
C GLN A 353 5.64 37.94 -52.95
N PRO A 354 5.96 37.72 -54.24
CA PRO A 354 6.89 36.67 -54.64
C PRO A 354 8.34 37.16 -54.56
N GLY A 355 9.17 36.43 -53.82
CA GLY A 355 10.63 36.50 -53.96
C GLY A 355 11.38 37.12 -52.78
N VAL A 356 11.35 36.50 -51.60
CA VAL A 356 12.49 36.54 -50.66
C VAL A 356 12.60 35.18 -49.98
N SER A 357 13.81 34.62 -50.06
CA SER A 357 14.21 33.29 -49.62
C SER A 357 13.86 32.98 -48.16
N GLY A 358 13.37 31.75 -47.96
CA GLY A 358 12.99 31.22 -46.66
C GLY A 358 14.12 31.29 -45.63
N THR A 359 13.81 31.90 -44.49
CA THR A 359 14.62 31.81 -43.28
C THR A 359 14.38 30.47 -42.63
N SER A 360 15.36 29.58 -42.80
CA SER A 360 15.38 28.25 -42.21
C SER A 360 15.50 28.36 -40.69
N PHE A 361 14.48 27.92 -39.96
CA PHE A 361 14.53 27.74 -38.51
C PHE A 361 15.45 26.54 -38.21
N LYS A 362 16.61 26.80 -37.60
CA LYS A 362 17.46 25.71 -37.09
C LYS A 362 16.72 24.99 -35.98
N ALA A 363 16.52 23.70 -36.20
CA ALA A 363 15.81 22.77 -35.35
C ALA A 363 16.32 22.80 -33.91
N ASN A 364 15.36 22.73 -33.00
CA ASN A 364 15.44 22.34 -31.61
C ASN A 364 16.61 21.36 -31.36
N GLU A 365 17.74 21.86 -30.88
CA GLU A 365 18.87 21.00 -30.51
C GLU A 365 18.41 20.12 -29.33
N GLY A 366 18.27 18.81 -29.60
CA GLY A 366 17.94 17.83 -28.59
C GLY A 366 18.94 17.86 -27.42
N PRO A 367 18.58 17.26 -26.27
CA PRO A 367 19.40 17.32 -25.05
C PRO A 367 20.85 16.87 -25.34
N LYS A 368 21.81 17.77 -25.09
CA LYS A 368 23.24 17.48 -25.24
C LYS A 368 23.74 16.78 -23.98
N THR A 369 24.30 15.58 -24.16
CA THR A 369 24.87 14.78 -23.07
C THR A 369 26.36 15.07 -22.95
N TYR A 370 26.79 15.56 -21.79
CA TYR A 370 28.20 15.76 -21.47
C TYR A 370 28.70 14.61 -20.60
N VAL A 371 29.71 13.90 -21.10
CA VAL A 371 30.43 12.88 -20.34
C VAL A 371 31.63 13.57 -19.69
N PHE A 372 31.70 13.60 -18.36
CA PHE A 372 32.88 14.09 -17.65
C PHE A 372 33.42 13.00 -16.72
N ARG A 373 34.75 12.90 -16.66
CA ARG A 373 35.45 12.00 -15.76
C ARG A 373 35.75 12.75 -14.47
N VAL A 374 35.55 12.09 -13.34
CA VAL A 374 35.85 12.66 -12.03
C VAL A 374 36.84 11.77 -11.31
N GLN A 375 37.88 12.40 -10.80
CA GLN A 375 38.87 11.80 -9.91
C GLN A 375 38.36 11.91 -8.47
N ASN A 376 38.23 10.77 -7.79
CA ASN A 376 37.66 10.72 -6.45
C ASN A 376 38.79 10.73 -5.41
N GLN A 377 39.12 11.93 -4.91
CA GLN A 377 40.21 12.12 -3.95
C GLN A 377 40.02 11.27 -2.68
N HIS A 378 38.81 11.24 -2.13
CA HIS A 378 38.57 10.48 -0.90
C HIS A 378 38.61 8.96 -1.08
N VAL A 379 38.38 8.48 -2.31
CA VAL A 379 38.59 7.07 -2.66
C VAL A 379 40.08 6.76 -2.71
N LEU A 380 40.89 7.66 -3.27
CA LEU A 380 42.35 7.54 -3.26
C LEU A 380 42.91 7.55 -1.83
N ASP A 381 42.44 8.46 -0.98
CA ASP A 381 42.87 8.56 0.41
C ASP A 381 42.54 7.28 1.19
N GLY A 382 41.31 6.77 1.03
CA GLY A 382 40.90 5.49 1.64
C GLY A 382 41.72 4.30 1.12
N LEU A 383 42.02 4.27 -0.17
CA LEU A 383 42.88 3.24 -0.77
C LEU A 383 44.31 3.30 -0.24
N ALA A 384 44.90 4.49 -0.16
CA ALA A 384 46.25 4.69 0.37
C ALA A 384 46.35 4.28 1.85
N GLN A 385 45.29 4.53 2.63
CA GLN A 385 45.18 4.10 4.02
C GLN A 385 45.19 2.57 4.15
N LEU A 386 44.42 1.86 3.30
CA LEU A 386 44.44 0.39 3.27
C LEU A 386 45.75 -0.18 2.73
N ALA A 387 46.40 0.53 1.80
CA ALA A 387 47.64 0.11 1.15
C ALA A 387 48.91 0.41 1.97
N ARG A 388 48.78 0.80 3.25
CA ARG A 388 49.90 1.04 4.18
C ARG A 388 50.95 2.02 3.63
N GLY A 389 50.49 3.10 2.98
CA GLY A 389 51.36 4.18 2.51
C GLY A 389 51.89 4.04 1.08
N VAL A 390 51.54 2.97 0.36
CA VAL A 390 51.73 2.91 -1.09
C VAL A 390 50.77 3.91 -1.76
N ASN A 391 51.23 4.64 -2.77
CA ASN A 391 50.41 5.59 -3.51
C ASN A 391 50.83 5.67 -4.98
N PHE A 392 49.94 5.26 -5.89
CA PHE A 392 50.14 5.38 -7.34
C PHE A 392 49.26 6.48 -7.96
N GLY A 393 48.71 7.39 -7.14
CA GLY A 393 47.74 8.39 -7.55
C GLY A 393 46.50 7.74 -8.18
N TYR A 394 46.03 8.32 -9.28
CA TYR A 394 44.83 7.86 -10.00
C TYR A 394 45.11 6.79 -11.06
N ASP A 395 46.29 6.17 -11.07
CA ASP A 395 46.61 5.09 -12.00
C ASP A 395 46.04 3.75 -11.53
N SER A 396 44.81 3.45 -11.96
CA SER A 396 44.13 2.19 -11.63
C SER A 396 44.92 0.95 -12.07
N ARG A 397 45.76 1.01 -13.12
CA ARG A 397 46.54 -0.15 -13.58
C ARG A 397 47.69 -0.44 -12.63
N ALA A 398 48.45 0.59 -12.25
CA ALA A 398 49.54 0.46 -11.27
C ALA A 398 49.02 -0.14 -9.95
N TRP A 399 47.88 0.33 -9.48
CA TRP A 399 47.20 -0.21 -8.30
C TRP A 399 46.78 -1.68 -8.45
N GLN A 400 46.23 -2.08 -9.61
CA GLN A 400 45.84 -3.47 -9.89
C GLN A 400 47.05 -4.40 -9.90
N TYR A 401 48.16 -3.99 -10.54
CA TYR A 401 49.39 -4.78 -10.57
C TYR A 401 49.98 -4.99 -9.17
N TRP A 402 50.05 -3.92 -8.37
CA TRP A 402 50.52 -4.00 -6.98
C TRP A 402 49.65 -4.96 -6.14
N HIS A 403 48.33 -4.81 -6.18
CA HIS A 403 47.42 -5.67 -5.40
C HIS A 403 47.46 -7.13 -5.86
N ALA A 404 47.66 -7.39 -7.16
CA ALA A 404 47.84 -8.75 -7.68
C ALA A 404 49.15 -9.39 -7.17
N GLN A 405 50.26 -8.64 -7.13
CA GLN A 405 51.52 -9.13 -6.56
C GLN A 405 51.41 -9.41 -5.05
N GLU A 406 50.70 -8.55 -4.32
CA GLU A 406 50.45 -8.75 -2.89
C GLU A 406 49.68 -10.05 -2.63
N LYS A 407 48.58 -10.28 -3.37
CA LYS A 407 47.80 -11.52 -3.27
C LYS A 407 48.61 -12.77 -3.59
N GLN A 408 49.45 -12.73 -4.62
CA GLN A 408 50.34 -13.85 -4.96
C GLN A 408 51.36 -14.12 -3.86
N SER A 409 51.89 -13.06 -3.23
CA SER A 409 52.85 -13.19 -2.13
C SER A 409 52.19 -13.81 -0.90
N GLN A 410 50.98 -13.36 -0.54
CA GLN A 410 50.19 -13.93 0.56
C GLN A 410 49.82 -15.40 0.32
N ALA A 411 49.42 -15.75 -0.91
CA ALA A 411 49.10 -17.13 -1.28
C ALA A 411 50.31 -18.06 -1.19
N LYS A 412 51.50 -17.58 -1.58
CA LYS A 412 52.75 -18.33 -1.45
C LYS A 412 53.15 -18.54 0.02
N THR A 413 52.98 -17.54 0.88
CA THR A 413 53.25 -17.69 2.32
C THR A 413 52.28 -18.66 2.98
N SER A 414 50.99 -18.62 2.65
CA SER A 414 50.00 -19.55 3.21
C SER A 414 50.22 -20.99 2.76
N ASP A 415 50.63 -21.23 1.50
CA ASP A 415 50.96 -22.57 0.98
C ASP A 415 52.26 -23.15 1.57
N LEU A 416 53.16 -22.29 2.07
CA LEU A 416 54.36 -22.72 2.79
C LEU A 416 54.05 -23.10 4.24
N ASP A 417 53.13 -22.39 4.90
CA ASP A 417 52.72 -22.69 6.28
C ASP A 417 51.85 -23.95 6.36
N SER A 418 50.95 -24.17 5.38
CA SER A 418 50.12 -25.39 5.32
C SER A 418 50.88 -26.69 5.03
N ARG A 419 52.14 -26.60 4.58
CA ARG A 419 53.05 -27.75 4.37
C ARG A 419 53.95 -28.03 5.58
N ARG A 420 53.89 -27.19 6.62
CA ARG A 420 54.69 -27.31 7.85
C ARG A 420 53.89 -27.84 9.04
N GLU A 421 52.56 -27.89 8.93
CA GLU A 421 51.64 -28.64 9.81
C GLU A 421 51.41 -30.05 9.26
#